data_AF-A0A661D329-F1
#
_entry.id   AF-A0A661D329-F1
#
_cell.length_a   1.000
_cell.length_b   1.000
_cell.length_c   1.000
_cell.angle_alpha   90.00
_cell.angle_beta   90.00
_cell.angle_gamma   90.00
#
_symmetry.space_group_name_H-M   'P 1'
#
loop_
_entity.id
_entity.type
_entity.pdbx_description
1 polymer ?
#
loop_
_entity_poly.entity_id
_entity_poly.type
_entity_poly.pdbx_seq_one_letter_code
_entity_poly.pdbx_strand_id
1 'polypeptide(L)'
;MAEEEAPFESLKTFSGLIHRQPLFITDRLDVDSYHLKFLNKEGEKLDDDSEVPAFLEHLPDILPAISDRQKALLSIPESWQDALYKSRESTLKFILDINGDTTTHPSGSNERFAFATHAEAVADSNQSNTLLIDMLQHSPETLTEHLPYWRENHKILCATNVNDLGGYTLCKDNTLDLLQGQFYTLPSAKERLAIP
;
A
#
# COMPACT_ATOMS: atom_id res chain seq x y z
N MET A 1 26.96 -16.73 -20.33
CA MET A 1 26.32 -15.42 -20.13
C MET A 1 25.09 -15.70 -19.29
N ALA A 2 25.09 -15.28 -18.03
CA ALA A 2 23.89 -15.39 -17.21
C ALA A 2 22.84 -14.49 -17.85
N GLU A 3 21.68 -15.03 -18.20
CA GLU A 3 20.51 -14.21 -18.45
C GLU A 3 20.34 -13.37 -17.18
N GLU A 4 20.45 -12.04 -17.28
CA GLU A 4 20.04 -11.17 -16.19
C GLU A 4 18.58 -11.51 -15.92
N GLU A 5 18.35 -12.20 -14.81
CA GLU A 5 17.02 -12.57 -14.36
C GLU A 5 16.21 -11.28 -14.31
N ALA A 6 15.12 -11.21 -15.10
CA ALA A 6 14.33 -10.00 -15.21
C ALA A 6 13.93 -9.56 -13.79
N PRO A 7 14.02 -8.28 -13.40
CA PRO A 7 13.79 -7.85 -12.02
C PRO A 7 12.53 -8.45 -11.38
N PHE A 8 11.46 -8.60 -12.17
CA PHE A 8 10.22 -9.26 -11.76
C PHE A 8 10.38 -10.71 -11.26
N GLU A 9 11.26 -11.49 -11.89
CA GLU A 9 11.54 -12.90 -11.55
C GLU A 9 12.21 -13.02 -10.17
N SER A 10 12.95 -12.01 -9.73
CA SER A 10 13.54 -12.00 -8.38
C SER A 10 12.50 -12.05 -7.25
N LEU A 11 11.22 -11.70 -7.50
CA LEU A 11 10.14 -11.91 -6.54
C LEU A 11 9.95 -13.40 -6.20
N LYS A 12 10.33 -14.32 -7.09
CA LYS A 12 10.23 -15.77 -6.87
C LYS A 12 11.20 -16.27 -5.79
N THR A 13 12.21 -15.48 -5.41
CA THR A 13 13.10 -15.83 -4.30
C THR A 13 12.44 -15.60 -2.95
N PHE A 14 11.33 -14.85 -2.89
CA PHE A 14 10.56 -14.70 -1.66
C PHE A 14 9.84 -16.01 -1.32
N SER A 15 10.14 -16.58 -0.17
CA SER A 15 9.59 -17.88 0.23
C SER A 15 8.18 -17.81 0.86
N GLY A 16 7.69 -16.61 1.13
CA GLY A 16 6.36 -16.35 1.69
C GLY A 16 5.31 -16.03 0.62
N LEU A 17 4.21 -15.42 1.04
CA LEU A 17 3.12 -14.99 0.16
C LEU A 17 3.21 -13.49 -0.12
N ILE A 18 3.05 -13.11 -1.39
CA ILE A 18 2.96 -11.70 -1.81
C ILE A 18 1.51 -11.44 -2.22
N HIS A 19 0.78 -10.69 -1.41
CA HIS A 19 -0.56 -10.24 -1.76
C HIS A 19 -0.45 -8.91 -2.50
N ARG A 20 -0.86 -8.92 -3.78
CA ARG A 20 -0.97 -7.73 -4.61
C ARG A 20 -2.44 -7.34 -4.76
N GLN A 21 -2.82 -6.21 -4.17
CA GLN A 21 -4.19 -5.70 -4.22
C GLN A 21 -4.21 -4.32 -4.87
N PRO A 22 -5.08 -4.07 -5.86
CA PRO A 22 -5.22 -2.73 -6.43
C PRO A 22 -5.82 -1.75 -5.41
N LEU A 23 -5.31 -0.51 -5.43
CA LEU A 23 -5.88 0.64 -4.75
C LEU A 23 -6.61 1.50 -5.76
N PHE A 24 -7.91 1.66 -5.57
CA PHE A 24 -8.81 2.39 -6.44
C PHE A 24 -9.07 3.79 -5.94
N ILE A 25 -9.26 4.72 -6.86
CA ILE A 25 -9.69 6.07 -6.54
C ILE A 25 -11.21 6.05 -6.41
N THR A 26 -11.72 6.34 -5.21
CA THR A 26 -13.11 6.12 -4.81
C THR A 26 -14.13 6.59 -5.85
N ASP A 27 -13.97 7.79 -6.39
CA ASP A 27 -14.98 8.41 -7.27
C ASP A 27 -15.04 7.83 -8.69
N ARG A 28 -13.97 7.16 -9.13
CA ARG A 28 -13.79 6.74 -10.53
C ARG A 28 -13.47 5.26 -10.72
N LEU A 29 -13.06 4.58 -9.66
CA LEU A 29 -12.60 3.18 -9.68
C LEU A 29 -11.45 2.92 -10.66
N ASP A 30 -10.69 3.96 -11.00
CA ASP A 30 -9.39 3.81 -11.65
C ASP A 30 -8.36 3.33 -10.63
N VAL A 31 -7.44 2.46 -11.05
CA VAL A 31 -6.30 2.05 -10.21
C VAL A 31 -5.35 3.25 -10.02
N ASP A 32 -5.16 3.68 -8.77
CA ASP A 32 -4.15 4.66 -8.34
C ASP A 32 -2.78 4.01 -8.21
N SER A 33 -2.73 2.87 -7.53
CA SER A 33 -1.51 2.17 -7.15
C SER A 33 -1.85 0.74 -6.72
N TYR A 34 -0.85 -0.02 -6.29
CA TYR A 34 -1.04 -1.35 -5.69
C TYR A 34 -0.55 -1.35 -4.25
N HIS A 35 -1.28 -2.06 -3.41
CA HIS A 35 -0.85 -2.48 -2.09
C HIS A 35 -0.18 -3.85 -2.21
N LEU A 36 1.12 -3.90 -1.89
CA LEU A 36 1.88 -5.14 -1.75
C LEU A 36 2.03 -5.46 -0.27
N LYS A 37 1.50 -6.61 0.14
CA LYS A 37 1.72 -7.16 1.49
C LYS A 37 2.60 -8.39 1.38
N PHE A 38 3.64 -8.43 2.20
CA PHE A 38 4.54 -9.57 2.32
C PHE A 38 4.17 -10.35 3.58
N LEU A 39 3.84 -11.63 3.41
CA LEU A 39 3.34 -12.50 4.46
C LEU A 39 4.19 -13.77 4.55
N ASN A 40 4.17 -14.44 5.69
CA ASN A 40 4.75 -15.78 5.82
C ASN A 40 3.92 -16.81 5.00
N LYS A 41 4.30 -18.09 5.06
CA LYS A 41 3.63 -19.16 4.28
C LYS A 41 2.22 -19.46 4.81
N GLU A 42 1.98 -19.12 6.07
CA GLU A 42 0.74 -19.28 6.79
C GLU A 42 -0.24 -18.11 6.54
N GLY A 43 0.21 -17.05 5.85
CA GLY A 43 -0.59 -15.88 5.52
C GLY A 43 -0.61 -14.80 6.61
N GLU A 44 0.32 -14.86 7.55
CA GLU A 44 0.47 -13.91 8.65
C GLU A 44 1.51 -12.84 8.32
N LYS A 45 1.48 -11.72 9.05
CA LYS A 45 2.49 -10.66 8.91
C LYS A 45 3.88 -11.23 9.25
N LEU A 46 4.89 -10.76 8.52
CA LEU A 46 6.28 -11.05 8.84
C LEU A 46 6.69 -10.42 10.18
N ASP A 47 7.60 -11.07 10.90
CA ASP A 47 8.20 -10.52 12.12
C ASP A 47 9.06 -9.29 11.78
N ASP A 48 9.15 -8.31 12.69
CA ASP A 48 9.84 -7.05 12.44
C ASP A 48 11.35 -7.20 12.17
N ASP A 49 11.95 -8.28 12.67
CA ASP A 49 13.35 -8.66 12.47
C ASP A 49 13.57 -9.67 11.32
N SER A 50 12.56 -9.89 10.48
CA SER A 50 12.64 -10.79 9.33
C SER A 50 13.81 -10.47 8.40
N GLU A 51 14.45 -11.51 7.86
CA GLU A 51 15.56 -11.38 6.92
C GLU A 51 15.19 -10.50 5.72
N VAL A 52 16.08 -9.57 5.38
CA VAL A 52 15.90 -8.65 4.25
C VAL A 52 16.10 -9.41 2.94
N PRO A 53 15.09 -9.50 2.06
CA PRO A 53 15.21 -10.26 0.83
C PRO A 53 15.99 -9.49 -0.23
N ALA A 54 16.76 -10.21 -1.04
CA ALA A 54 17.60 -9.62 -2.09
C ALA A 54 16.81 -8.82 -3.13
N PHE A 55 15.57 -9.22 -3.45
CA PHE A 55 14.74 -8.51 -4.44
C PHE A 55 14.36 -7.08 -4.01
N LEU A 56 14.50 -6.74 -2.72
CA LEU A 56 14.07 -5.45 -2.18
C LEU A 56 14.81 -4.28 -2.85
N GLU A 57 16.08 -4.47 -3.21
CA GLU A 57 16.88 -3.50 -3.94
C GLU A 57 16.38 -3.28 -5.37
N HIS A 58 15.71 -4.27 -5.95
CA HIS A 58 15.17 -4.28 -7.30
C HIS A 58 13.70 -3.84 -7.38
N LEU A 59 13.04 -3.55 -6.25
CA LEU A 59 11.66 -3.05 -6.25
C LEU A 59 11.41 -1.88 -7.22
N PRO A 60 12.35 -0.92 -7.37
CA PRO A 60 12.17 0.15 -8.34
C PRO A 60 12.05 -0.30 -9.80
N ASP A 61 12.63 -1.45 -10.14
CA ASP A 61 12.57 -2.03 -11.48
C ASP A 61 11.40 -3.03 -11.63
N ILE A 62 10.98 -3.65 -10.52
CA ILE A 62 9.84 -4.57 -10.45
C ILE A 62 8.52 -3.83 -10.58
N LEU A 63 8.33 -2.73 -9.82
CA LEU A 63 7.05 -2.04 -9.73
C LEU A 63 6.52 -1.54 -11.09
N PRO A 64 7.34 -0.94 -11.98
CA PRO A 64 6.88 -0.51 -13.29
C PRO A 64 6.40 -1.67 -14.19
N ALA A 65 6.88 -2.89 -13.95
CA ALA A 65 6.42 -4.08 -14.69
C ALA A 65 5.03 -4.54 -14.24
N ILE A 66 4.61 -4.20 -13.02
CA ILE A 66 3.30 -4.58 -12.46
C ILE A 66 2.33 -3.42 -12.29
N SER A 67 2.77 -2.19 -12.49
CA SER A 67 1.97 -0.99 -12.30
C SER A 67 2.45 0.09 -13.26
N ASP A 68 1.55 0.57 -14.12
CA ASP A 68 1.82 1.75 -14.96
C ASP A 68 1.94 3.04 -14.12
N ARG A 69 1.55 2.98 -12.83
CA ARG A 69 1.58 4.11 -11.91
C ARG A 69 2.87 4.14 -11.11
N GLN A 70 3.44 5.33 -10.93
CA GLN A 70 4.70 5.55 -10.21
C GLN A 70 4.51 5.58 -8.68
N LYS A 71 3.65 4.73 -8.13
CA LYS A 71 3.28 4.72 -6.71
C LYS A 71 2.92 3.31 -6.23
N ALA A 72 3.33 2.95 -5.02
CA ALA A 72 2.94 1.71 -4.34
C ALA A 72 2.79 1.91 -2.83
N LEU A 73 1.86 1.16 -2.22
CA LEU A 73 1.76 0.98 -0.77
C LEU A 73 2.41 -0.37 -0.41
N LEU A 74 3.33 -0.37 0.54
CA LEU A 74 4.06 -1.57 0.97
C LEU A 74 3.78 -1.85 2.46
N SER A 75 3.19 -2.99 2.80
CA SER A 75 3.19 -3.51 4.18
C SER A 75 4.43 -4.36 4.38
N ILE A 76 5.36 -3.88 5.21
CA ILE A 76 6.70 -4.47 5.39
C ILE A 76 7.10 -4.51 6.88
N PRO A 77 8.00 -5.42 7.27
CA PRO A 77 8.60 -5.40 8.60
C PRO A 77 9.58 -4.22 8.76
N GLU A 78 9.84 -3.82 10.00
CA GLU A 78 10.72 -2.68 10.32
C GLU A 78 12.13 -2.83 9.75
N SER A 79 12.72 -4.03 9.86
CA SER A 79 14.07 -4.36 9.39
C SER A 79 14.33 -4.06 7.91
N TRP A 80 13.29 -4.02 7.07
CA TRP A 80 13.43 -3.80 5.62
C TRP A 80 13.58 -2.33 5.25
N GLN A 81 13.27 -1.41 6.17
CA GLN A 81 13.28 0.03 5.90
C GLN A 81 14.64 0.53 5.41
N ASP A 82 15.72 0.18 6.12
CA ASP A 82 17.07 0.64 5.80
C ASP A 82 17.52 0.22 4.40
N ALA A 83 17.19 -1.00 4.01
CA ALA A 83 17.50 -1.53 2.68
C ALA A 83 16.68 -0.82 1.59
N LEU A 84 15.41 -0.49 1.85
CA LEU A 84 14.61 0.35 0.96
C LEU A 84 15.16 1.76 0.82
N TYR A 85 15.62 2.40 1.91
CA TYR A 85 16.21 3.75 1.83
C TYR A 85 17.53 3.77 1.06
N LYS A 86 18.32 2.68 1.15
CA LYS A 86 19.58 2.51 0.40
C LYS A 86 19.35 2.02 -1.02
N SER A 87 18.14 1.57 -1.37
CA SER A 87 17.81 1.14 -2.73
C SER A 87 18.01 2.28 -3.71
N ARG A 88 18.30 1.91 -4.96
CA ARG A 88 18.58 2.83 -6.06
C ARG A 88 17.54 3.97 -6.14
N GLU A 89 18.01 5.19 -6.40
CA GLU A 89 17.13 6.33 -6.63
C GLU A 89 16.14 6.05 -7.76
N SER A 90 14.89 6.45 -7.54
CA SER A 90 13.79 6.23 -8.48
C SER A 90 12.74 7.32 -8.31
N THR A 91 11.99 7.58 -9.39
CA THR A 91 10.81 8.47 -9.38
C THR A 91 9.59 7.84 -8.70
N LEU A 92 9.67 6.55 -8.34
CA LEU A 92 8.60 5.82 -7.68
C LEU A 92 8.37 6.31 -6.26
N LYS A 93 7.12 6.61 -5.94
CA LYS A 93 6.69 6.99 -4.59
C LYS A 93 6.23 5.77 -3.81
N PHE A 94 6.76 5.59 -2.62
CA PHE A 94 6.39 4.51 -1.72
C PHE A 94 5.60 5.09 -0.55
N ILE A 95 4.46 4.48 -0.26
CA ILE A 95 3.80 4.63 1.02
C ILE A 95 4.15 3.39 1.84
N LEU A 96 4.72 3.57 3.02
CA LEU A 96 5.16 2.47 3.88
C LEU A 96 4.15 2.28 5.02
N ASP A 97 3.59 1.08 5.09
CA ASP A 97 2.86 0.55 6.23
C ASP A 97 3.83 -0.38 6.98
N ILE A 98 4.48 0.15 8.01
CA ILE A 98 5.47 -0.61 8.79
C ILE A 98 4.73 -1.32 9.91
N ASN A 99 4.99 -2.62 10.04
CA ASN A 99 4.46 -3.40 11.14
C ASN A 99 4.80 -2.73 12.50
N GLY A 100 3.80 -2.65 13.38
CA GLY A 100 4.03 -2.52 14.82
C GLY A 100 4.39 -1.14 15.39
N ASP A 101 4.97 -0.19 14.65
CA ASP A 101 5.37 1.09 15.26
C ASP A 101 5.23 2.30 14.34
N THR A 102 4.53 3.32 14.85
CA THR A 102 4.34 4.62 14.19
C THR A 102 5.33 5.67 14.70
N THR A 103 6.18 5.33 15.67
CA THR A 103 6.91 6.32 16.48
C THR A 103 8.32 6.67 15.96
N THR A 104 8.86 5.94 14.99
CA THR A 104 10.22 6.14 14.45
C THR A 104 10.21 6.36 12.94
N HIS A 105 9.51 7.40 12.49
CA HIS A 105 9.74 7.91 11.14
C HIS A 105 11.09 8.63 11.11
N PRO A 106 12.04 8.24 10.23
CA PRO A 106 13.31 8.96 10.12
C PRO A 106 13.03 10.43 9.79
N SER A 107 13.52 11.30 10.67
CA SER A 107 13.47 12.76 10.52
C SER A 107 14.35 13.19 9.34
N GLY A 108 13.84 13.05 8.13
CA GLY A 108 14.50 13.42 6.89
C GLY A 108 13.50 13.39 5.75
N SER A 109 13.31 14.52 5.07
CA SER A 109 12.35 14.66 3.98
C SER A 109 12.84 13.92 2.72
N ASN A 110 12.68 12.60 2.69
CA ASN A 110 12.81 11.86 1.45
C ASN A 110 11.45 11.88 0.74
N GLU A 111 11.30 12.74 -0.28
CA GLU A 111 10.04 12.90 -1.04
C GLU A 111 9.54 11.60 -1.70
N ARG A 112 10.42 10.59 -1.79
CA ARG A 112 10.15 9.25 -2.29
C ARG A 112 9.30 8.43 -1.31
N PHE A 113 9.42 8.66 -0.01
CA PHE A 113 8.79 7.84 1.02
C PHE A 113 7.76 8.65 1.82
N ALA A 114 6.56 8.12 1.92
CA ALA A 114 5.51 8.56 2.83
C ALA A 114 5.14 7.40 3.74
N PHE A 115 4.47 7.68 4.85
CA PHE A 115 4.04 6.66 5.80
C PHE A 115 2.52 6.57 5.86
N ALA A 116 2.06 5.35 6.11
CA ALA A 116 0.68 5.04 6.43
C ALA A 116 0.57 4.60 7.89
N THR A 117 -0.56 4.92 8.52
CA THR A 117 -0.91 4.45 9.87
C THR A 117 -2.27 3.79 9.85
N HIS A 118 -2.52 2.87 10.77
CA HIS A 118 -3.80 2.18 10.90
C HIS A 118 -4.71 2.93 11.88
N ALA A 119 -6.00 3.01 11.56
CA ALA A 119 -7.01 3.68 12.38
C ALA A 119 -7.09 3.12 13.81
N GLU A 120 -6.83 1.81 13.99
CA GLU A 120 -6.85 1.13 15.28
C GLU A 120 -5.68 1.53 16.18
N ALA A 121 -4.58 2.04 15.61
CA ALA A 121 -3.38 2.45 16.32
C ALA A 121 -3.35 3.95 16.65
N VAL A 122 -4.39 4.71 16.27
CA VAL A 122 -4.44 6.18 16.47
C VAL A 122 -4.80 6.50 17.93
N ALA A 123 -3.84 6.28 18.82
CA ALA A 123 -3.76 7.01 20.09
C ALA A 123 -2.99 8.32 19.82
N ASP A 124 -3.73 9.35 19.42
CA ASP A 124 -3.41 10.77 19.63
C ASP A 124 -2.09 11.40 19.13
N SER A 125 -1.22 10.77 18.33
CA SER A 125 0.13 11.39 18.13
C SER A 125 0.87 11.32 16.79
N ASN A 126 0.45 10.59 15.76
CA ASN A 126 1.23 10.53 14.52
C ASN A 126 0.48 11.02 13.27
N GLN A 127 0.85 12.23 12.82
CA GLN A 127 0.41 12.87 11.57
C GLN A 127 1.04 12.19 10.36
N SER A 128 0.74 10.91 10.14
CA SER A 128 1.09 10.26 8.89
C SER A 128 0.27 10.86 7.75
N ASN A 129 0.81 10.84 6.54
CA ASN A 129 0.09 11.41 5.40
C ASN A 129 -1.11 10.57 4.99
N THR A 130 -1.08 9.26 5.26
CA THR A 130 -2.08 8.28 4.82
C THR A 130 -2.63 7.51 6.01
N LEU A 131 -3.94 7.46 6.18
CA LEU A 131 -4.61 6.60 7.15
C LEU A 131 -5.21 5.38 6.44
N LEU A 132 -4.88 4.18 6.92
CA LEU A 132 -5.51 2.93 6.52
C LEU A 132 -6.65 2.64 7.48
N ILE A 133 -7.85 2.44 6.93
CA ILE A 133 -9.07 2.16 7.69
C ILE A 133 -9.53 0.77 7.28
N ASP A 134 -9.49 -0.21 8.18
CA ASP A 134 -10.05 -1.53 7.91
C ASP A 134 -11.57 -1.51 8.06
N MET A 135 -12.29 -1.64 6.95
CA MET A 135 -13.76 -1.63 6.95
C MET A 135 -14.37 -2.84 7.66
N LEU A 136 -13.59 -3.90 7.94
CA LEU A 136 -14.05 -5.04 8.75
C LEU A 136 -14.01 -4.74 10.25
N GLN A 137 -13.25 -3.75 10.69
CA GLN A 137 -13.07 -3.40 12.11
C GLN A 137 -13.97 -2.23 12.56
N HIS A 138 -14.53 -1.47 11.62
CA HIS A 138 -15.33 -0.28 11.92
C HIS A 138 -16.79 -0.45 11.50
N SER A 139 -17.71 -0.18 12.44
CA SER A 139 -19.13 -0.02 12.10
C SER A 139 -19.35 1.32 11.36
N PRO A 140 -20.43 1.47 10.58
CA PRO A 140 -20.75 2.73 9.92
C PRO A 140 -20.89 3.93 10.88
N GLU A 141 -21.39 3.67 12.09
CA GLU A 141 -21.58 4.68 13.14
C GLU A 141 -20.23 5.19 13.66
N THR A 142 -19.33 4.26 14.01
CA THR A 142 -17.97 4.57 14.46
C THR A 142 -17.18 5.29 13.37
N LEU A 143 -17.32 4.87 12.11
CA LEU A 143 -16.68 5.53 10.99
C LEU A 143 -17.10 7.00 10.89
N THR A 144 -18.41 7.26 10.93
CA THR A 144 -18.97 8.62 10.81
C THR A 144 -18.52 9.53 11.95
N GLU A 145 -18.36 8.98 13.16
CA GLU A 145 -17.90 9.73 14.34
C GLU A 145 -16.42 10.16 14.21
N HIS A 146 -15.54 9.26 13.76
CA HIS A 146 -14.10 9.55 13.71
C HIS A 146 -13.64 10.24 12.42
N LEU A 147 -14.41 10.13 11.33
CA LEU A 147 -14.04 10.66 10.02
C LEU A 147 -13.66 12.15 10.00
N PRO A 148 -14.38 13.07 10.67
CA PRO A 148 -14.00 14.48 10.70
C PRO A 148 -12.58 14.67 11.26
N TYR A 149 -12.27 14.01 12.37
CA TYR A 149 -10.95 14.07 13.00
C TYR A 149 -9.87 13.46 12.10
N TRP A 150 -10.12 12.28 11.52
CA TRP A 150 -9.15 11.64 10.62
C TRP A 150 -8.87 12.49 9.38
N ARG A 151 -9.90 13.14 8.83
CA ARG A 151 -9.77 14.00 7.66
C ARG A 151 -8.93 15.25 7.94
N GLU A 152 -9.00 15.80 9.15
CA GLU A 152 -8.19 16.97 9.55
C GLU A 152 -6.71 16.62 9.73
N ASN A 153 -6.42 15.38 10.14
CA ASN A 153 -5.05 14.96 10.50
C ASN A 153 -4.32 14.18 9.40
N HIS A 154 -5.04 13.65 8.41
CA HIS A 154 -4.46 12.84 7.33
C HIS A 154 -4.88 13.36 5.96
N LYS A 155 -3.92 13.46 5.03
CA LYS A 155 -4.19 13.96 3.66
C LYS A 155 -4.87 12.92 2.79
N ILE A 156 -4.65 11.64 3.06
CA ILE A 156 -5.20 10.51 2.31
C ILE A 156 -5.88 9.57 3.31
N LEU A 157 -7.18 9.32 3.13
CA LEU A 157 -7.88 8.24 3.81
C LEU A 157 -8.06 7.09 2.82
N CYS A 158 -7.54 5.92 3.18
CA CYS A 158 -7.58 4.71 2.39
C CYS A 158 -8.39 3.64 3.12
N ALA A 159 -9.60 3.34 2.63
CA ALA A 159 -10.36 2.21 3.13
C ALA A 159 -9.80 0.90 2.58
N THR A 160 -9.64 -0.09 3.45
CA THR A 160 -9.25 -1.45 3.09
C THR A 160 -10.37 -2.44 3.40
N ASN A 161 -10.37 -3.58 2.70
CA ASN A 161 -11.40 -4.60 2.79
C ASN A 161 -12.82 -4.14 2.41
N VAL A 162 -12.92 -3.23 1.42
CA VAL A 162 -14.19 -2.77 0.86
C VAL A 162 -14.76 -3.84 -0.09
N ASN A 163 -15.48 -4.81 0.45
CA ASN A 163 -15.87 -6.02 -0.28
C ASN A 163 -17.34 -6.09 -0.68
N ASP A 164 -18.13 -5.07 -0.37
CA ASP A 164 -19.56 -5.00 -0.73
C ASP A 164 -19.98 -3.59 -1.13
N LEU A 165 -21.19 -3.50 -1.72
CA LEU A 165 -21.75 -2.25 -2.21
C LEU A 165 -22.05 -1.24 -1.09
N GLY A 166 -22.41 -1.72 0.10
CA GLY A 166 -22.66 -0.88 1.26
C GLY A 166 -21.38 -0.20 1.73
N GLY A 167 -20.29 -0.96 1.88
CA GLY A 167 -18.96 -0.45 2.18
C GLY A 167 -18.48 0.55 1.14
N TYR A 168 -18.66 0.26 -0.15
CA TYR A 168 -18.31 1.20 -1.22
C TYR A 168 -19.11 2.50 -1.13
N THR A 169 -20.43 2.42 -0.95
CA THR A 169 -21.30 3.60 -0.86
C THR A 169 -20.93 4.45 0.34
N LEU A 170 -20.68 3.82 1.49
CA LEU A 170 -20.24 4.50 2.70
C LEU A 170 -18.92 5.24 2.49
N CYS A 171 -17.95 4.61 1.83
CA CYS A 171 -16.67 5.26 1.54
C CYS A 171 -16.83 6.45 0.59
N LYS A 172 -17.71 6.32 -0.40
CA LYS A 172 -18.00 7.38 -1.37
C LYS A 172 -18.72 8.58 -0.72
N ASP A 173 -19.77 8.33 0.04
CA ASP A 173 -20.55 9.38 0.71
C ASP A 173 -19.71 10.17 1.72
N ASN A 174 -18.70 9.52 2.31
CA ASN A 174 -17.76 10.13 3.24
C ASN A 174 -16.46 10.63 2.58
N THR A 175 -16.40 10.67 1.24
CA THR A 175 -15.27 11.24 0.48
C THR A 175 -13.91 10.63 0.83
N LEU A 176 -13.84 9.32 1.06
CA LEU A 176 -12.54 8.63 1.19
C LEU A 176 -11.79 8.67 -0.14
N ASP A 177 -10.46 8.73 -0.10
CA ASP A 177 -9.65 8.97 -1.30
C ASP A 177 -9.36 7.69 -2.07
N LEU A 178 -9.03 6.63 -1.32
CA LEU A 178 -8.59 5.35 -1.87
C LEU A 178 -9.40 4.19 -1.29
N LEU A 179 -9.62 3.16 -2.11
CA LEU A 179 -10.30 1.92 -1.74
C LEU A 179 -9.45 0.72 -2.11
N GLN A 180 -9.34 -0.23 -1.20
CA GLN A 180 -8.85 -1.56 -1.47
C GLN A 180 -9.98 -2.57 -1.22
N GLY A 181 -10.28 -3.38 -2.22
CA GLY A 181 -11.37 -4.33 -2.13
C GLY A 181 -11.55 -5.14 -3.40
N GLN A 182 -12.64 -5.90 -3.44
CA GLN A 182 -12.99 -6.73 -4.59
C GLN A 182 -13.80 -5.92 -5.61
N PHE A 183 -13.08 -5.21 -6.48
CA PHE A 183 -13.70 -4.44 -7.56
C PHE A 183 -13.36 -5.04 -8.93
N TYR A 184 -14.33 -5.05 -9.83
CA TYR A 184 -14.07 -5.35 -11.24
C TYR A 184 -13.39 -4.15 -11.88
N THR A 185 -12.23 -4.38 -12.48
CA THR A 185 -11.45 -3.34 -13.16
C THR A 185 -11.69 -3.39 -14.66
N LEU A 186 -11.73 -2.22 -15.30
CA LEU A 186 -11.65 -2.14 -16.76
C LEU A 186 -10.20 -2.36 -17.21
N PRO A 187 -9.97 -2.90 -18.42
CA PRO A 187 -8.62 -3.05 -18.98
C PRO A 187 -7.85 -1.73 -18.96
N SER A 188 -6.55 -1.80 -18.72
CA SER A 188 -5.68 -0.63 -18.71
C SER A 188 -5.73 0.10 -20.06
N ALA A 189 -5.42 1.40 -20.08
CA ALA A 189 -5.33 2.15 -21.33
C ALA A 189 -4.29 1.54 -22.30
N LYS A 190 -3.23 0.95 -21.78
CA LYS A 190 -2.20 0.22 -22.53
C LYS A 190 -2.76 -1.04 -23.20
N GLU A 191 -3.55 -1.82 -22.48
CA GLU A 191 -4.22 -3.01 -23.02
C GLU A 191 -5.28 -2.64 -24.05
N ARG A 192 -6.01 -1.53 -23.86
CA ARG A 192 -6.97 -1.03 -24.86
C ARG A 192 -6.34 -0.69 -26.20
N LEU A 193 -5.08 -0.27 -26.22
CA LEU A 193 -4.32 -0.02 -27.46
C LEU A 193 -3.78 -1.30 -28.11
N ALA A 194 -3.81 -2.42 -27.39
CA ALA A 194 -3.30 -3.72 -27.85
C ALA A 194 -4.42 -4.68 -28.33
N ILE A 195 -5.69 -4.28 -28.23
CA ILE A 195 -6.83 -5.02 -28.78
C ILE A 195 -7.04 -4.55 -30.24
N PRO A 196 -6.81 -5.41 -31.25
CA PRO A 196 -6.97 -5.07 -32.66
C PRO A 196 -8.44 -4.83 -33.07
#